data_AF-A0A8T6YB96-F1
#
_entry.id   AF-A0A8T6YB96-F1
#
_cell.length_a   1.000
_cell.length_b   1.000
_cell.length_c   1.000
_cell.angle_alpha   90.00
_cell.angle_beta   90.00
_cell.angle_gamma   90.00
#
_symmetry.space_group_name_H-M   'P 1'
#
loop_
_entity.id
_entity.type
_entity.pdbx_description
1 polymer ?
#
loop_
_entity_poly.entity_id
_entity_poly.type
_entity_poly.pdbx_seq_one_letter_code
_entity_poly.pdbx_strand_id
1 'polypeptide(L)'
;MNSEQEITIKNRPPWHPYVIGVVGLIFGPISAGLVTYVNFKIFGSKIKAILTLILSFVYTTLLIIMLSLLPERGAKDLGTVASGIVTPILFMTIQWYDYENWRRKYPGVKTYNAWKTIGWCVVGTVAYFIMAFSFAIVVPM
;
A
#
# COMPACT_ATOMS: atom_id res chain seq x y z
N MET A 1 -23.96 1.97 18.92
CA MET A 1 -23.05 1.17 18.07
C MET A 1 -23.50 -0.26 18.22
N ASN A 2 -23.91 -0.94 17.13
CA ASN A 2 -24.48 -2.29 17.24
C ASN A 2 -23.38 -3.31 17.59
N SER A 3 -23.71 -4.26 18.47
CA SER A 3 -22.84 -5.36 18.91
C SER A 3 -22.19 -6.13 17.75
N GLU A 4 -22.86 -6.23 16.60
CA GLU A 4 -22.32 -6.85 15.38
C GLU A 4 -21.09 -6.12 14.79
N GLN A 5 -21.05 -4.79 14.85
CA GLN A 5 -19.88 -4.05 14.35
C GLN A 5 -18.65 -4.28 15.23
N GLU A 6 -18.85 -4.38 16.54
CA GLU A 6 -17.79 -4.65 17.50
C GLU A 6 -17.18 -6.05 17.30
N ILE A 7 -18.02 -7.05 17.03
CA ILE A 7 -17.59 -8.42 16.70
C ILE A 7 -16.79 -8.46 15.40
N THR A 8 -17.26 -7.77 14.35
CA THR A 8 -16.58 -7.75 13.04
C THR A 8 -15.19 -7.10 13.13
N ILE A 9 -15.04 -6.05 13.94
CA ILE A 9 -13.77 -5.33 14.13
C ILE A 9 -12.79 -6.15 14.96
N LYS A 10 -13.27 -6.84 16.00
CA LYS A 10 -12.45 -7.77 16.77
C LYS A 10 -11.95 -8.95 15.93
N ASN A 11 -12.76 -9.39 14.96
CA ASN A 11 -12.41 -10.49 14.06
C ASN A 11 -11.52 -10.06 12.88
N ARG A 12 -11.47 -8.76 12.55
CA ARG A 12 -10.68 -8.21 11.44
C ARG A 12 -9.95 -6.92 11.82
N PRO A 13 -8.97 -6.97 12.74
CA PRO A 13 -8.18 -5.80 13.09
C PRO A 13 -7.31 -5.34 11.91
N PRO A 14 -6.92 -4.07 11.85
CA PRO A 14 -6.01 -3.54 10.84
C PRO A 14 -4.57 -4.05 11.08
N TRP A 15 -3.73 -3.92 10.07
CA TRP A 15 -2.28 -4.00 10.24
C TRP A 15 -1.74 -2.68 10.78
N HIS A 16 -0.65 -2.77 11.55
CA HIS A 16 0.06 -1.59 12.01
C HIS A 16 0.68 -0.82 10.81
N PRO A 17 0.64 0.52 10.76
CA PRO A 17 1.22 1.30 9.65
C PRO A 17 2.67 0.96 9.29
N TYR A 18 3.53 0.69 10.29
CA TYR A 18 4.89 0.17 10.05
C TYR A 18 4.95 -1.09 9.18
N VAL A 19 4.01 -2.03 9.33
CA VAL A 19 3.95 -3.24 8.49
C VAL A 19 3.75 -2.85 7.03
N ILE A 20 2.95 -1.82 6.77
CA ILE A 20 2.68 -1.33 5.41
C ILE A 20 3.92 -0.65 4.83
N GLY A 21 4.66 0.11 5.64
CA GLY A 21 5.95 0.66 5.23
C GLY A 21 6.91 -0.45 4.78
N VAL A 22 7.01 -1.54 5.56
CA VAL A 22 7.82 -2.71 5.19
C VAL A 22 7.30 -3.39 3.92
N VAL A 23 5.98 -3.54 3.77
CA VAL A 23 5.39 -4.07 2.54
C VAL A 23 5.75 -3.21 1.33
N GLY A 24 5.70 -1.88 1.45
CA GLY A 24 6.07 -0.96 0.39
C GLY A 24 7.54 -1.03 0.01
N LEU A 25 8.41 -1.23 1.00
CA LEU A 25 9.85 -1.41 0.77
C LEU A 25 10.15 -2.70 0.00
N ILE A 26 9.53 -3.81 0.40
CA ILE A 26 9.87 -5.14 -0.13
C ILE A 26 9.10 -5.47 -1.41
N PHE A 27 7.80 -5.17 -1.45
CA PHE A 27 6.89 -5.58 -2.52
C PHE A 27 6.44 -4.43 -3.43
N GLY A 28 6.88 -3.20 -3.14
CA GLY A 28 6.60 -2.03 -3.96
C GLY A 28 5.24 -1.36 -3.69
N PRO A 29 4.96 -0.26 -4.43
CA PRO A 29 3.85 0.64 -4.14
C PRO A 29 2.46 0.05 -4.34
N ILE A 30 2.27 -0.85 -5.32
CA ILE A 30 0.95 -1.48 -5.54
C ILE A 30 0.57 -2.37 -4.36
N SER A 31 1.52 -3.18 -3.88
CA SER A 31 1.32 -4.04 -2.71
C SER A 31 1.03 -3.24 -1.45
N ALA A 32 1.79 -2.17 -1.21
CA ALA A 32 1.51 -1.25 -0.10
C ALA A 32 0.13 -0.60 -0.24
N GLY A 33 -0.22 -0.12 -1.44
CA GLY A 33 -1.52 0.46 -1.75
C GLY A 33 -2.68 -0.49 -1.50
N LEU A 34 -2.53 -1.77 -1.83
CA LEU A 34 -3.56 -2.78 -1.64
C LEU A 34 -3.77 -3.11 -0.15
N VAL A 35 -2.69 -3.28 0.62
CA VAL A 35 -2.81 -3.48 2.08
C VAL A 35 -3.40 -2.23 2.74
N THR A 36 -2.98 -1.05 2.29
CA THR A 36 -3.50 0.25 2.74
C THR A 36 -4.99 0.38 2.46
N TYR A 37 -5.45 -0.01 1.27
CA TYR A 37 -6.85 -0.09 0.89
C TYR A 37 -7.67 -0.97 1.85
N VAL A 38 -7.16 -2.16 2.20
CA VAL A 38 -7.84 -3.06 3.13
C VAL A 38 -7.91 -2.44 4.53
N ASN A 39 -6.83 -1.81 5.00
CA ASN A 39 -6.83 -1.07 6.27
C ASN A 39 -7.88 0.04 6.28
N PHE A 40 -7.98 0.86 5.24
CA PHE A 40 -9.00 1.91 5.16
C PHE A 40 -10.43 1.36 5.13
N LYS A 41 -10.65 0.19 4.54
CA LYS A 41 -11.94 -0.51 4.64
C LYS A 41 -12.25 -0.92 6.07
N ILE A 42 -11.26 -1.43 6.81
CA ILE A 42 -11.41 -1.80 8.24
C ILE A 42 -11.71 -0.55 9.09
N PHE A 43 -11.08 0.58 8.78
CA PHE A 43 -11.36 1.86 9.44
C PHE A 43 -12.73 2.46 9.08
N GLY A 44 -13.47 1.86 8.13
CA GLY A 44 -14.76 2.36 7.66
C GLY A 44 -14.68 3.51 6.65
N SER A 45 -13.48 3.86 6.18
CA SER A 45 -13.24 5.00 5.28
C SER A 45 -13.23 4.56 3.80
N LYS A 46 -14.42 4.31 3.23
CA LYS A 46 -14.58 3.81 1.84
C LYS A 46 -13.92 4.70 0.78
N ILE A 47 -14.07 6.03 0.92
CA ILE A 47 -13.51 7.00 -0.04
C ILE A 47 -11.98 6.95 -0.01
N LYS A 48 -11.37 7.02 1.19
CA LYS A 48 -9.91 6.92 1.34
C LYS A 48 -9.36 5.60 0.80
N ALA A 49 -10.09 4.49 0.99
CA ALA A 49 -9.70 3.21 0.43
C ALA A 49 -9.59 3.29 -1.10
N ILE A 50 -10.67 3.70 -1.79
CA ILE A 50 -10.68 3.79 -3.26
C ILE A 50 -9.62 4.77 -3.77
N LEU A 51 -9.53 5.96 -3.16
CA LEU A 51 -8.52 6.95 -3.53
C LEU A 51 -7.10 6.41 -3.38
N THR A 52 -6.81 5.68 -2.30
CA THR A 52 -5.51 5.05 -2.12
C THR A 52 -5.18 4.11 -3.27
N LEU A 53 -6.12 3.25 -3.65
CA LEU A 53 -5.88 2.29 -4.72
C LEU A 53 -5.60 3.01 -6.04
N ILE A 54 -6.42 4.00 -6.40
CA ILE A 54 -6.24 4.83 -7.61
C ILE A 54 -4.88 5.53 -7.58
N LEU A 55 -4.56 6.22 -6.46
CA LEU A 55 -3.29 6.93 -6.31
C LEU A 55 -2.09 5.99 -6.36
N SER A 56 -2.23 4.76 -5.86
CA SER A 56 -1.16 3.75 -5.95
C SER A 56 -0.90 3.33 -7.40
N PHE A 57 -1.96 3.14 -8.19
CA PHE A 57 -1.85 2.87 -9.61
C PHE A 57 -1.23 4.06 -10.36
N VAL A 58 -1.74 5.28 -10.14
CA VAL A 58 -1.20 6.50 -10.76
C VAL A 58 0.26 6.71 -10.41
N TYR A 59 0.62 6.61 -9.12
CA TYR A 59 2.00 6.72 -8.64
C TYR A 59 2.91 5.69 -9.31
N THR A 60 2.46 4.43 -9.38
CA THR A 60 3.25 3.36 -10.00
C THR A 60 3.42 3.59 -11.50
N THR A 61 2.37 3.99 -12.20
CA THR A 61 2.42 4.33 -13.64
C THR A 61 3.40 5.47 -13.90
N LEU A 62 3.32 6.57 -13.13
CA LEU A 62 4.25 7.69 -13.26
C LEU A 62 5.69 7.25 -13.00
N LEU A 63 5.91 6.40 -12.00
CA LEU A 63 7.22 5.88 -11.68
C LEU A 63 7.79 5.02 -12.83
N ILE A 64 6.99 4.15 -13.44
CA ILE A 64 7.39 3.36 -14.61
C ILE A 64 7.78 4.27 -15.78
N ILE A 65 6.94 5.28 -16.08
CA ILE A 65 7.20 6.24 -17.17
C ILE A 65 8.51 7.00 -16.90
N MET A 66 8.69 7.55 -15.70
CA MET A 66 9.90 8.29 -15.34
C MET A 66 11.14 7.42 -15.41
N LEU A 67 11.09 6.18 -14.90
CA LEU A 67 12.21 5.25 -14.98
C LEU A 67 12.56 4.88 -16.42
N SER A 68 11.58 4.83 -17.32
CA SER A 68 11.78 4.51 -18.73
C SER A 68 12.38 5.65 -19.54
N LEU A 69 12.12 6.91 -19.14
CA LEU A 69 12.60 8.10 -19.84
C LEU A 69 13.95 8.63 -19.34
N LEU A 70 14.36 8.23 -18.13
CA LEU A 70 15.61 8.70 -17.52
C LEU A 70 16.82 7.90 -18.02
N PRO A 71 17.99 8.54 -18.15
CA PRO A 71 19.24 7.82 -18.36
C PRO A 71 19.55 6.92 -17.16
N GLU A 72 20.34 5.86 -17.36
CA GLU A 72 20.57 4.78 -16.39
C GLU A 72 20.88 5.27 -14.96
N ARG A 73 21.77 6.27 -14.83
CA ARG A 73 22.11 6.84 -13.51
C ARG A 73 20.91 7.51 -12.84
N GLY A 74 20.12 8.28 -13.60
CA GLY A 74 18.91 8.93 -13.08
C GLY A 74 17.83 7.92 -12.73
N ALA A 75 17.66 6.87 -13.53
CA ALA A 75 16.73 5.79 -13.25
C ALA A 75 17.11 5.03 -11.96
N LYS A 76 18.41 4.76 -11.77
CA LYS A 76 18.92 4.11 -10.55
C LYS A 76 18.66 4.95 -9.29
N ASP A 77 18.97 6.25 -9.35
CA ASP A 77 18.80 7.16 -8.22
C ASP A 77 17.31 7.32 -7.88
N LEU A 78 16.46 7.55 -8.89
CA LEU A 78 15.01 7.64 -8.71
C LEU A 78 14.44 6.34 -8.15
N GLY A 79 14.82 5.19 -8.71
CA GLY A 79 14.36 3.88 -8.26
C GLY A 79 14.73 3.62 -6.80
N THR A 80 15.95 3.98 -6.40
CA THR A 80 16.43 3.84 -5.01
C THR A 80 15.65 4.73 -4.05
N VAL A 81 15.46 6.00 -4.39
CA VAL A 81 14.70 6.94 -3.55
C VAL A 81 13.23 6.54 -3.47
N ALA A 82 12.63 6.19 -4.60
CA ALA A 82 11.21 5.86 -4.66
C ALA A 82 10.86 4.56 -3.91
N SER A 83 11.68 3.52 -4.07
CA SER A 83 11.47 2.22 -3.40
C SER A 83 11.97 2.22 -1.94
N GLY A 84 13.11 2.85 -1.67
CA GLY A 84 13.77 2.82 -0.37
C GLY A 84 13.23 3.82 0.64
N ILE A 85 12.70 4.96 0.18
CA ILE A 85 12.33 6.08 1.06
C ILE A 85 10.87 6.48 0.85
N VAL A 86 10.50 6.85 -0.38
CA VAL A 86 9.20 7.48 -0.63
C VAL A 86 8.06 6.49 -0.41
N THR A 87 8.10 5.31 -1.03
CA THR A 87 7.03 4.32 -0.93
C THR A 87 6.79 3.87 0.53
N PRO A 88 7.81 3.44 1.30
CA PRO A 88 7.62 3.02 2.68
C PRO A 88 7.03 4.11 3.57
N ILE A 89 7.56 5.33 3.47
CA ILE A 89 7.16 6.45 4.32
C ILE A 89 5.77 6.96 3.94
N LEU A 90 5.48 7.10 2.64
CA LEU A 90 4.22 7.63 2.14
C LEU A 90 3.05 6.77 2.65
N PHE A 91 3.08 5.47 2.37
CA PHE A 91 1.98 4.57 2.74
C PHE A 91 1.85 4.39 4.26
N MET A 92 2.94 4.43 5.01
CA MET A 92 2.89 4.42 6.47
C MET A 92 2.21 5.70 7.00
N THR A 93 2.59 6.86 6.48
CA THR A 93 2.17 8.17 7.03
C THR A 93 0.70 8.44 6.76
N ILE A 94 0.20 8.14 5.55
CA ILE A 94 -1.20 8.41 5.18
C ILE A 94 -2.21 7.66 6.05
N GLN A 95 -1.82 6.55 6.67
CA GLN A 95 -2.69 5.73 7.51
C GLN A 95 -2.63 6.08 8.99
N TRP A 96 -1.60 6.81 9.41
CA TRP A 96 -1.26 6.93 10.83
C TRP A 96 -2.39 7.55 11.64
N TYR A 97 -3.01 8.60 11.11
CA TYR A 97 -4.13 9.29 11.74
C TYR A 97 -5.35 8.37 11.94
N ASP A 98 -5.76 7.64 10.90
CA ASP A 98 -6.91 6.73 10.98
C ASP A 98 -6.62 5.51 11.87
N TYR A 99 -5.39 5.02 11.86
CA TYR A 99 -4.94 3.96 12.74
C TYR A 99 -4.99 4.38 14.22
N GLU A 100 -4.48 5.56 14.55
CA GLU A 100 -4.49 6.06 15.93
C GLU A 100 -5.92 6.32 16.43
N ASN A 101 -6.78 6.86 15.57
CA ASN A 101 -8.21 7.00 15.87
C ASN A 101 -8.89 5.65 16.09
N TRP A 102 -8.57 4.65 15.27
CA TRP A 102 -9.08 3.29 15.43
C TRP A 102 -8.59 2.66 16.75
N ARG A 103 -7.30 2.80 17.07
CA ARG A 103 -6.68 2.25 18.29
C ARG A 103 -7.31 2.82 19.56
N ARG A 104 -7.63 4.11 19.56
CA ARG A 104 -8.33 4.77 20.69
C ARG A 104 -9.77 4.27 20.86
N LYS A 105 -10.45 3.95 19.75
CA LYS A 105 -11.83 3.42 19.78
C LYS A 105 -11.90 1.97 20.24
N TYR A 106 -10.86 1.18 20.00
CA TYR A 106 -10.82 -0.26 20.33
C TYR A 106 -9.60 -0.60 21.21
N PRO A 107 -9.53 -0.05 22.43
CA PRO A 107 -8.41 -0.34 23.32
C PRO A 107 -8.36 -1.84 23.64
N GLY A 108 -7.17 -2.43 23.54
CA GLY A 108 -6.94 -3.86 23.84
C GLY A 108 -7.10 -4.81 22.65
N VAL A 109 -7.60 -4.37 21.50
CA VAL A 109 -7.61 -5.19 20.27
C VAL A 109 -6.21 -5.17 19.64
N LYS A 110 -5.61 -6.36 19.49
CA LYS A 110 -4.30 -6.51 18.83
C LYS A 110 -4.45 -6.36 17.31
N THR A 111 -3.48 -5.70 16.69
CA THR A 111 -3.37 -5.63 15.22
C THR A 111 -3.07 -6.98 14.61
N TYR A 112 -3.31 -7.13 13.31
CA TYR A 112 -2.89 -8.33 12.62
C TYR A 112 -1.37 -8.47 12.56
N ASN A 113 -0.94 -9.74 12.61
CA ASN A 113 0.44 -10.11 12.31
C ASN A 113 0.78 -9.77 10.85
N ALA A 114 2.01 -9.30 10.62
CA ALA A 114 2.58 -9.00 9.31
C ALA A 114 2.45 -10.17 8.33
N TRP A 115 2.61 -11.42 8.76
CA TRP A 115 2.47 -12.59 7.87
C TRP A 115 1.13 -12.66 7.13
N LYS A 116 0.06 -12.09 7.69
CA LYS A 116 -1.25 -12.04 7.03
C LYS A 116 -1.33 -11.07 5.86
N THR A 117 -0.32 -10.21 5.63
CA THR A 117 -0.27 -9.35 4.44
C THR A 117 0.21 -10.08 3.19
N ILE A 118 0.87 -11.24 3.32
CA ILE A 118 1.52 -11.93 2.18
C ILE A 118 0.56 -12.19 1.03
N GLY A 119 -0.67 -12.64 1.31
CA GLY A 119 -1.66 -12.87 0.26
C GLY A 119 -1.94 -11.60 -0.56
N TRP A 120 -2.01 -10.44 0.10
CA TRP A 120 -2.19 -9.15 -0.57
C TRP A 120 -0.91 -8.70 -1.29
N CYS A 121 0.27 -8.97 -0.72
CA CYS A 121 1.54 -8.68 -1.39
C CYS A 121 1.67 -9.46 -2.71
N VAL A 122 1.31 -10.75 -2.74
CA VAL A 122 1.33 -11.56 -3.96
C VAL A 122 0.41 -10.97 -5.02
N VAL A 123 -0.82 -10.60 -4.65
CA VAL A 123 -1.77 -9.96 -5.58
C VAL A 123 -1.22 -8.63 -6.11
N GLY A 124 -0.64 -7.80 -5.24
CA GLY A 124 -0.05 -6.52 -5.62
C GLY A 124 1.15 -6.68 -6.56
N THR A 125 2.03 -7.64 -6.29
CA THR A 125 3.19 -7.95 -7.13
C THR A 125 2.77 -8.48 -8.50
N VAL A 126 1.76 -9.36 -8.58
CA VAL A 126 1.21 -9.82 -9.86
C VAL A 126 0.67 -8.64 -10.67
N ALA A 127 -0.11 -7.76 -10.04
CA ALA A 127 -0.63 -6.56 -10.68
C ALA A 127 0.49 -5.62 -11.19
N TYR A 128 1.57 -5.46 -10.42
CA TYR A 128 2.75 -4.70 -10.83
C TYR A 128 3.39 -5.26 -12.09
N PHE A 129 3.64 -6.58 -12.15
CA PHE A 129 4.25 -7.19 -13.33
C PHE A 129 3.36 -7.07 -14.57
N ILE A 130 2.05 -7.24 -14.43
CA ILE A 130 1.11 -7.03 -15.53
C ILE A 130 1.24 -5.61 -16.09
N MET A 131 1.32 -4.60 -15.22
CA MET A 131 1.52 -3.21 -15.64
C MET A 131 2.88 -3.01 -16.32
N ALA A 132 3.96 -3.47 -15.69
CA ALA A 132 5.31 -3.30 -16.20
C ALA A 132 5.49 -3.94 -17.59
N PHE A 133 5.00 -5.17 -17.78
CA PHE A 133 5.06 -5.85 -19.07
C PHE A 133 4.19 -5.18 -20.13
N SER A 134 3.00 -4.70 -19.75
CA SER A 134 2.14 -3.95 -20.68
C SER A 134 2.85 -2.70 -21.20
N PHE A 135 3.57 -1.98 -20.32
CA PHE A 135 4.38 -0.83 -20.71
C PHE A 135 5.56 -1.22 -21.59
N ALA A 136 6.28 -2.28 -21.25
CA ALA A 136 7.44 -2.75 -22.02
C ALA A 136 7.08 -3.17 -23.46
N ILE A 137 5.85 -3.63 -23.70
CA ILE A 137 5.35 -3.96 -25.04
C ILE A 137 4.98 -2.69 -25.83
N VAL A 138 4.43 -1.67 -25.15
CA VAL A 138 3.91 -0.46 -25.80
C VAL A 138 4.99 0.58 -26.06
N VAL A 139 5.99 0.69 -25.18
CA VAL A 139 7.10 1.63 -25.32
C VAL A 139 8.24 0.90 -26.04
N PRO A 140 8.49 1.17 -27.34
CA PRO A 140 9.67 0.63 -28.00
C PRO A 140 10.91 1.20 -27.31
N MET A 141 11.70 0.32 -26.70
CA MET A 141 13.03 0.64 -26.19
C MET A 141 14.02 0.82 -27.32
#